data_AF-D6U275-F1
#
_entry.id   AF-D6U275-F1
#
_cell.length_a   1.000
_cell.length_b   1.000
_cell.length_c   1.000
_cell.angle_alpha   90.00
_cell.angle_beta   90.00
_cell.angle_gamma   90.00
#
_symmetry.space_group_name_H-M   'P 1'
#
loop_
_entity.id
_entity.type
_entity.pdbx_description
1 polymer ?
#
loop_
_entity_poly.entity_id
_entity_poly.type
_entity_poly.pdbx_seq_one_letter_code
_entity_poly.pdbx_strand_id
1 'polypeptide(L)'
;MSKTLQFVRELFGDEGLVILKEWNGPNGSMGVYHAKDVGYIYLLVFIQSQQRHCTHQYPDTEKTQAFHDAEIIAAFAGAQEMVA
;
A
#
# COMPACT_ATOMS: atom_id res chain seq x y z
N MET A 1 -8.23 -13.68 0.94
CA MET A 1 -8.42 -12.22 0.75
C MET A 1 -7.45 -11.53 1.70
N SER A 2 -6.59 -10.62 1.21
CA SER A 2 -5.60 -9.92 2.04
C SER A 2 -6.34 -9.06 3.08
N LYS A 3 -5.98 -9.21 4.37
CA LYS A 3 -6.54 -8.39 5.45
C LYS A 3 -6.22 -6.90 5.24
N THR A 4 -5.08 -6.62 4.62
CA THR A 4 -4.64 -5.26 4.32
C THR A 4 -5.53 -4.64 3.26
N LEU A 5 -5.86 -5.35 2.17
CA LEU A 5 -6.78 -4.85 1.15
C LEU A 5 -8.17 -4.49 1.72
N GLN A 6 -8.75 -5.35 2.57
CA GLN A 6 -10.05 -5.05 3.18
C GLN A 6 -9.98 -3.76 4.01
N PHE A 7 -8.95 -3.63 4.85
CA PHE A 7 -8.71 -2.41 5.62
C PHE A 7 -8.55 -1.18 4.73
N VAL A 8 -7.83 -1.29 3.61
CA VAL A 8 -7.59 -0.18 2.69
C VAL A 8 -8.90 0.26 2.03
N ARG A 9 -9.74 -0.69 1.60
CA ARG A 9 -11.05 -0.40 1.02
C ARG A 9 -11.97 0.31 2.02
N GLU A 10 -12.00 -0.16 3.27
CA GLU A 10 -12.75 0.48 4.35
C GLU A 10 -12.21 1.88 4.68
N LEU A 11 -10.87 2.05 4.68
CA LEU A 11 -10.21 3.31 4.98
C LEU A 11 -10.51 4.40 3.94
N PHE A 12 -10.48 4.04 2.66
CA PHE A 12 -10.71 4.97 1.55
C PHE A 12 -12.16 5.01 1.06
N GLY A 13 -13.02 4.11 1.54
CA GLY A 13 -14.40 3.99 1.08
C GLY A 13 -14.52 3.58 -0.39
N ASP A 14 -13.53 2.85 -0.92
CA ASP A 14 -13.45 2.46 -2.33
C ASP A 14 -13.26 0.94 -2.47
N GLU A 15 -14.34 0.23 -2.77
CA GLU A 15 -14.34 -1.21 -3.04
C GLU A 15 -13.66 -1.59 -4.37
N GLY A 16 -13.49 -0.62 -5.27
CA GLY A 16 -12.83 -0.77 -6.57
C GLY A 16 -11.30 -0.85 -6.47
N LEU A 17 -10.74 -0.56 -5.30
CA LEU A 17 -9.30 -0.67 -5.05
C LEU A 17 -8.81 -2.10 -5.31
N VAL A 18 -7.76 -2.19 -6.11
CA VAL A 18 -7.04 -3.43 -6.41
C VAL A 18 -5.62 -3.38 -5.87
N ILE A 19 -5.11 -4.53 -5.42
CA ILE A 19 -3.72 -4.66 -4.99
C ILE A 19 -2.82 -4.57 -6.22
N LEU A 20 -1.83 -3.69 -6.19
CA LEU A 20 -0.72 -3.72 -7.12
C LEU A 20 0.46 -4.50 -6.55
N LYS A 21 0.82 -4.25 -5.28
CA LYS A 21 1.93 -4.90 -4.59
C LYS A 21 1.76 -4.76 -3.09
N GLU A 22 2.04 -5.81 -2.32
CA GLU A 22 2.01 -5.78 -0.85
C GLU A 22 3.32 -6.31 -0.27
N TRP A 23 3.70 -5.79 0.88
CA TRP A 23 4.85 -6.22 1.66
C TRP A 23 4.43 -6.45 3.10
N ASN A 24 5.06 -7.43 3.73
CA ASN A 24 4.89 -7.69 5.14
C ASN A 24 6.25 -7.78 5.83
N GLY A 25 6.35 -7.17 7.00
CA GLY A 25 7.56 -7.17 7.80
C GLY A 25 7.25 -7.31 9.29
N PRO A 26 8.28 -7.52 10.12
CA PRO A 26 8.11 -7.67 11.57
C PRO A 26 7.54 -6.40 12.24
N ASN A 27 7.65 -5.24 11.58
CA ASN A 27 7.23 -3.95 12.11
C ASN A 27 5.90 -3.43 11.53
N GLY A 28 5.25 -4.23 10.66
CA GLY A 28 3.99 -3.89 10.03
C GLY A 28 3.91 -4.30 8.57
N SER A 29 2.88 -3.81 7.89
CA SER A 29 2.55 -4.18 6.51
C SER A 29 2.46 -2.93 5.66
N MET A 30 2.68 -3.08 4.35
CA MET A 30 2.62 -1.98 3.41
C MET A 30 2.00 -2.47 2.10
N GLY A 31 1.35 -1.59 1.36
CA GLY A 31 0.83 -1.93 0.05
C GLY A 31 0.68 -0.73 -0.86
N VAL A 32 0.77 -1.00 -2.16
CA VAL A 32 0.41 -0.10 -3.24
C VAL A 32 -0.89 -0.61 -3.86
N TYR A 33 -1.87 0.27 -3.95
CA TYR A 33 -3.23 -0.03 -4.41
C TYR A 33 -3.61 0.91 -5.55
N HIS A 34 -4.44 0.43 -6.49
CA HIS A 34 -4.91 1.24 -7.62
C HIS A 34 -6.42 1.42 -7.54
N ALA A 35 -6.86 2.67 -7.52
CA ALA A 35 -8.25 3.06 -7.65
C ALA A 35 -8.51 3.46 -9.11
N LYS A 36 -8.86 2.46 -9.93
CA LYS A 36 -8.98 2.64 -11.39
C LYS A 36 -9.99 3.70 -11.79
N ASP A 37 -11.10 3.79 -11.06
CA ASP A 37 -12.22 4.66 -11.43
C ASP A 37 -11.90 6.15 -11.21
N VAL A 38 -10.99 6.46 -10.30
CA VAL A 38 -10.55 7.83 -9.97
C VAL A 38 -9.16 8.17 -10.50
N GLY A 39 -8.41 7.19 -11.03
CA GLY A 39 -7.11 7.40 -11.66
C GLY A 39 -5.97 7.70 -10.69
N TYR A 40 -6.00 7.08 -9.51
CA TYR A 40 -4.98 7.29 -8.47
C TYR A 40 -4.39 5.98 -7.93
N ILE A 41 -3.13 6.05 -7.56
CA ILE A 41 -2.36 5.02 -6.87
C ILE A 41 -2.20 5.43 -5.41
N TYR A 42 -2.52 4.53 -4.49
CA TYR A 42 -2.39 4.75 -3.05
C TYR A 42 -1.27 3.88 -2.49
N LEU A 43 -0.29 4.51 -1.85
CA LEU A 43 0.68 3.84 -0.99
C LEU A 43 0.17 3.90 0.45
N LEU A 44 0.03 2.75 1.10
CA LEU A 44 -0.31 2.64 2.51
C LEU A 44 0.84 1.95 3.25
N VAL A 45 1.31 2.58 4.33
CA VAL A 45 2.28 1.99 5.28
C VAL A 45 1.59 1.84 6.62
N PHE A 46 1.48 0.62 7.15
CA PHE A 46 0.97 0.34 8.49
C PHE A 46 2.14 0.05 9.45
N ILE A 47 2.23 0.81 10.53
CA ILE A 47 3.27 0.70 11.57
C ILE A 47 2.63 0.08 12.81
N GLN A 48 2.83 -1.22 13.00
CA GLN A 48 2.12 -2.01 14.00
C GLN A 48 2.41 -1.55 15.44
N SER A 49 3.67 -1.22 15.74
CA SER A 49 4.10 -0.80 17.08
C SER A 49 3.45 0.51 17.56
N GLN A 50 3.01 1.34 16.61
CA GLN A 50 2.37 2.62 16.90
C GLN A 50 0.86 2.58 16.68
N GLN A 51 0.32 1.49 16.14
CA GLN A 51 -1.06 1.39 15.62
C GLN A 51 -1.43 2.58 14.73
N ARG A 52 -0.51 2.97 13.84
CA ARG A 52 -0.70 4.08 12.91
C ARG A 52 -0.53 3.61 11.48
N HIS A 53 -1.19 4.31 10.57
CA HIS A 53 -0.93 4.19 9.16
C HIS A 53 -0.57 5.54 8.56
N CYS A 54 0.25 5.50 7.52
CA CYS A 54 0.58 6.64 6.68
C CYS A 54 0.09 6.32 5.26
N THR A 55 -0.50 7.31 4.60
CA THR A 55 -0.97 7.19 3.23
C THR A 55 -0.29 8.24 2.36
N HIS A 56 0.02 7.87 1.13
CA HIS A 56 0.41 8.79 0.09
C HIS A 56 -0.36 8.47 -1.18
N GLN A 57 -0.73 9.51 -1.93
CA GLN A 57 -1.51 9.38 -3.15
C GLN A 57 -0.66 9.89 -4.32
N TYR A 58 -0.61 9.10 -5.38
CA TYR A 58 0.05 9.44 -6.63
C TYR A 58 -0.98 9.42 -7.76
N PRO A 59 -0.91 10.33 -8.74
CA PRO A 59 -1.67 10.18 -9.98
C PRO A 59 -1.21 8.94 -10.74
N ASP A 60 -2.07 8.34 -11.58
CA ASP A 60 -1.73 7.16 -12.38
C ASP A 60 -0.48 7.34 -13.27
N THR A 61 -0.21 8.58 -13.70
CA THR A 61 1.00 8.95 -14.47
C THR A 61 2.30 8.73 -13.69
N GLU A 62 2.23 8.65 -12.37
CA GLU A 62 3.37 8.49 -11.46
C GLU A 62 3.44 7.09 -10.82
N LYS A 63 2.74 6.11 -11.40
CA LYS A 63 2.74 4.72 -10.91
C LYS A 63 4.15 4.16 -10.66
N THR A 64 5.12 4.46 -11.54
CA THR A 64 6.52 4.03 -11.37
C THR A 64 7.16 4.64 -10.12
N GLN A 65 6.89 5.91 -9.84
CA GLN A 65 7.38 6.58 -8.64
C GLN A 65 6.77 5.96 -7.37
N ALA A 66 5.46 5.69 -7.39
CA ALA A 66 4.76 5.05 -6.27
C ALA A 66 5.39 3.69 -5.90
N PHE A 67 5.75 2.88 -6.90
CA PHE A 67 6.46 1.62 -6.65
C PHE A 67 7.88 1.83 -6.13
N HIS A 68 8.61 2.79 -6.70
CA HIS A 68 9.97 3.07 -6.28
C HIS A 68 10.05 3.52 -4.82
N ASP A 69 9.18 4.43 -4.41
CA ASP A 69 9.09 4.91 -3.03
C ASP A 69 8.69 3.76 -2.08
N ALA A 70 7.73 2.93 -2.50
CA ALA A 70 7.34 1.75 -1.74
C ALA A 70 8.53 0.79 -1.56
N GLU A 71 9.28 0.48 -2.62
CA GLU A 71 10.44 -0.42 -2.54
C GLU A 71 11.54 0.12 -1.61
N ILE A 72 11.79 1.43 -1.64
CA ILE A 72 12.72 2.07 -0.69
C ILE A 72 12.21 1.90 0.74
N ILE A 73 10.94 2.21 1.01
CA ILE A 73 10.35 2.10 2.35
C ILE A 73 10.38 0.64 2.82
N ALA A 74 10.01 -0.32 1.97
CA ALA A 74 10.07 -1.76 2.29
C ALA A 74 11.49 -2.20 2.65
N ALA A 75 12.49 -1.78 1.87
CA ALA A 75 13.88 -2.13 2.12
C ALA A 75 14.36 -1.60 3.48
N PHE A 76 14.05 -0.35 3.82
CA PHE A 76 14.38 0.22 5.13
C PHE A 76 13.61 -0.42 6.28
N ALA A 77 12.37 -0.84 6.05
CA ALA A 77 11.54 -1.53 7.04
C ALA A 77 11.94 -3.01 7.23
N GLY A 78 12.81 -3.57 6.39
CA GLY A 78 13.09 -5.01 6.34
C GLY A 78 11.86 -5.84 5.96
N ALA A 79 10.91 -5.23 5.22
CA ALA A 79 9.68 -5.88 4.79
C ALA A 79 9.94 -6.71 3.52
N GLN A 80 9.31 -7.88 3.46
CA GLN A 80 9.40 -8.77 2.30
C GLN A 80 8.12 -8.69 1.49
N GLU A 81 8.26 -8.71 0.16
CA GLU A 81 7.12 -8.75 -0.74
C GLU A 81 6.27 -10.00 -0.48
N MET A 82 4.96 -9.81 -0.43
CA MET A 82 4.01 -10.90 -0.34
C MET A 82 3.76 -11.46 -1.73
N VAL A 83 4.06 -12.75 -1.92
CA VAL A 83 3.65 -13.46 -3.14
C VAL A 83 2.13 -13.64 -3.09
N ALA A 84 1.44 -13.12 -4.11
CA ALA A 84 -0.02 -13.15 -4.24
C ALA A 84 -0.58 -14.58 -4.43
#